data_AF-Q0QHL4-F1
#
_entry.id   AF-Q0QHL4-F1
#
_cell.length_a   1.000
_cell.length_b   1.000
_cell.length_c   1.000
_cell.angle_alpha   90.00
_cell.angle_beta   90.00
_cell.angle_gamma   90.00
#
_symmetry.space_group_name_H-M   'P 1'
#
loop_
_entity.id
_entity.type
_entity.pdbx_description
1 polymer ?
#
loop_
_entity_poly.entity_id
_entity_poly.type
_entity_poly.pdbx_seq_one_letter_code
_entity_poly.pdbx_strand_id
1 'polypeptide(L)'
;EAVDFCKKHGLPVIFKAAYGGGGRGMRVVRKMEEVGEMFERASSEAKAAFGNGAMFIEKFIERPRHIEVQLLGDKAGNVVHLYERDCSVQRRHQKVVEIAPAPRLPVEVRNKMTDAAVRLAKHVGYENAGTVEFLCDETGNFYFIEVNARLQVEHTVTEEITDIDLVQSQIRVAEGMTLPELGYTQDKIHPRGFAIQCRVTTEDPANDFQPSTGRLEVFRSGEGMGIRLDSASAFAGAIISPYYDSLLVKIISHASDLQSSASKMNRALREFRIRGVKTNIPFLLNVLENQKFLHGVLDTYFIDEHPQLFQFRISQNRAQKLLGYLGEVLVNGPQTPLATPLKPAEISPHVPTVPLVTEPPKGLRQL
;
A
#
# COMPACT_ATOMS: atom_id res chain seq x y z
N GLU A 1 38.53 5.50 8.32
CA GLU A 1 37.19 5.89 8.83
C GLU A 1 36.16 4.77 8.71
N ALA A 2 35.60 4.48 7.52
CA ALA A 2 34.54 3.47 7.39
C ALA A 2 34.94 2.07 7.90
N VAL A 3 36.14 1.60 7.52
CA VAL A 3 36.70 0.33 8.01
C VAL A 3 36.84 0.32 9.53
N ASP A 4 37.29 1.42 10.13
CA ASP A 4 37.51 1.52 11.58
C ASP A 4 36.18 1.50 12.35
N PHE A 5 35.15 2.18 11.82
CA PHE A 5 33.80 2.10 12.35
C PHE A 5 33.26 0.67 12.32
N CYS A 6 33.38 -0.03 11.19
CA CYS A 6 32.94 -1.42 11.05
C CYS A 6 33.70 -2.37 11.99
N LYS A 7 35.01 -2.15 12.21
CA LYS A 7 35.80 -2.93 13.18
C LYS A 7 35.33 -2.71 14.62
N LYS A 8 34.97 -1.48 14.97
CA LYS A 8 34.53 -1.10 16.32
C LYS A 8 33.10 -1.54 16.63
N HIS A 9 32.18 -1.38 15.68
CA HIS A 9 30.74 -1.57 15.89
C HIS A 9 30.19 -2.88 15.32
N GLY A 10 31.01 -3.62 14.55
CA GLY A 10 30.62 -4.86 13.91
C GLY A 10 29.83 -4.66 12.62
N LEU A 11 29.56 -5.77 11.95
CA LEU A 11 28.76 -5.89 10.74
C LEU A 11 27.46 -6.66 11.07
N PRO A 12 26.41 -6.58 10.23
CA PRO A 12 26.31 -5.78 9.00
C PRO A 12 26.08 -4.29 9.27
N VAL A 13 26.55 -3.45 8.34
CA VAL A 13 26.28 -2.00 8.32
C VAL A 13 25.64 -1.60 7.00
N ILE A 14 25.01 -0.43 6.98
CA ILE A 14 24.50 0.20 5.77
C ILE A 14 25.15 1.57 5.59
N PHE A 15 25.66 1.82 4.40
CA PHE A 15 26.06 3.14 3.96
C PHE A 15 24.87 3.88 3.40
N LYS A 16 24.69 5.13 3.79
CA LYS A 16 23.62 6.01 3.33
C LYS A 16 24.20 7.36 2.92
N ALA A 17 23.70 7.91 1.82
CA ALA A 17 24.03 9.25 1.38
C ALA A 17 23.45 10.29 2.35
N ALA A 18 24.25 11.25 2.80
CA ALA A 18 23.84 12.25 3.78
C ALA A 18 22.78 13.23 3.24
N TYR A 19 22.75 13.43 1.93
CA TYR A 19 21.82 14.34 1.22
C TYR A 19 20.95 13.60 0.19
N GLY A 20 20.92 12.27 0.24
CA GLY A 20 20.17 11.45 -0.70
C GLY A 20 18.78 11.06 -0.18
N GLY A 21 17.87 10.78 -1.11
CA GLY A 21 16.52 10.27 -0.81
C GLY A 21 16.08 9.21 -1.82
N GLY A 22 15.04 8.44 -1.48
CA GLY A 22 14.43 7.47 -2.41
C GLY A 22 15.26 6.20 -2.67
N GLY A 23 16.11 5.78 -1.73
CA GLY A 23 16.86 4.51 -1.80
C GLY A 23 18.12 4.52 -2.66
N ARG A 24 18.47 5.65 -3.28
CA ARG A 24 19.72 5.81 -4.07
C ARG A 24 20.89 6.18 -3.17
N GLY A 25 22.08 5.66 -3.48
CA GLY A 25 23.28 5.85 -2.66
C GLY A 25 23.21 5.09 -1.33
N MET A 26 22.51 3.95 -1.29
CA MET A 26 22.46 3.06 -0.13
C MET A 26 23.12 1.71 -0.45
N ARG A 27 23.99 1.20 0.43
CA ARG A 27 24.65 -0.12 0.26
C ARG A 27 24.81 -0.84 1.60
N VAL A 28 24.38 -2.11 1.63
CA VAL A 28 24.58 -2.99 2.78
C VAL A 28 25.94 -3.67 2.65
N VAL A 29 26.72 -3.65 3.73
CA VAL A 29 28.03 -4.31 3.81
C VAL A 29 27.95 -5.44 4.83
N ARG A 30 28.28 -6.65 4.38
CA ARG A 30 28.20 -7.86 5.21
C ARG A 30 29.57 -8.43 5.53
N LYS A 31 30.58 -8.16 4.69
CA LYS A 31 31.96 -8.59 4.92
C LYS A 31 32.90 -7.40 5.01
N MET A 32 33.94 -7.54 5.82
CA MET A 32 34.93 -6.47 6.02
C MET A 32 35.69 -6.14 4.72
N GLU A 33 35.91 -7.14 3.87
CA GLU A 33 36.57 -6.99 2.56
C GLU A 33 35.76 -6.11 1.58
N GLU A 34 34.44 -6.06 1.74
CA GLU A 34 33.52 -5.33 0.84
C GLU A 34 33.41 -3.84 1.19
N VAL A 35 33.91 -3.42 2.37
CA VAL A 35 33.73 -2.05 2.90
C VAL A 35 34.22 -0.99 1.90
N GLY A 36 35.42 -1.18 1.33
CA GLY A 36 36.02 -0.21 0.40
C GLY A 36 35.21 -0.06 -0.88
N GLU A 37 34.96 -1.19 -1.56
CA GLU A 37 34.22 -1.20 -2.83
C GLU A 37 32.79 -0.67 -2.67
N MET A 38 32.08 -1.08 -1.61
CA MET A 38 30.70 -0.65 -1.38
C MET A 38 30.61 0.84 -1.05
N PHE A 39 31.60 1.40 -0.35
CA PHE A 39 31.64 2.83 -0.05
C PHE A 39 31.84 3.65 -1.32
N GLU A 40 32.82 3.29 -2.15
CA GLU A 40 33.09 3.99 -3.41
C GLU A 40 31.89 3.97 -4.35
N ARG A 41 31.22 2.82 -4.47
CA ARG A 41 29.99 2.69 -5.26
C ARG A 41 28.88 3.57 -4.72
N ALA A 42 28.60 3.52 -3.41
CA ALA A 42 27.54 4.30 -2.80
C ALA A 42 27.80 5.82 -2.92
N SER A 43 29.03 6.25 -2.66
CA SER A 43 29.45 7.66 -2.76
C SER A 43 29.41 8.17 -4.20
N SER A 44 29.85 7.36 -5.17
CA SER A 44 29.81 7.72 -6.59
C SER A 44 28.36 7.85 -7.10
N GLU A 45 27.49 6.92 -6.71
CA GLU A 45 26.06 6.99 -7.03
C GLU A 45 25.42 8.24 -6.41
N ALA A 46 25.71 8.53 -5.15
CA ALA A 46 25.23 9.73 -4.46
C ALA A 46 25.71 11.02 -5.14
N LYS A 47 26.99 11.09 -5.52
CA LYS A 47 27.54 12.23 -6.26
C LYS A 47 26.90 12.41 -7.63
N ALA A 48 26.64 11.32 -8.35
CA ALA A 48 26.00 11.37 -9.66
C ALA A 48 24.51 11.78 -9.58
N ALA A 49 23.79 11.32 -8.55
CA ALA A 49 22.36 11.60 -8.39
C ALA A 49 22.07 12.94 -7.70
N PHE A 50 22.89 13.35 -6.73
CA PHE A 50 22.61 14.46 -5.82
C PHE A 50 23.70 15.54 -5.81
N GLY A 51 24.77 15.38 -6.61
CA GLY A 51 25.90 16.31 -6.66
C GLY A 51 26.84 16.24 -5.44
N ASN A 52 26.50 15.45 -4.42
CA ASN A 52 27.26 15.33 -3.18
C ASN A 52 27.46 13.86 -2.79
N GLY A 53 28.72 13.45 -2.63
CA GLY A 53 29.11 12.08 -2.28
C GLY A 53 29.29 11.84 -0.78
N ALA A 54 28.84 12.76 0.09
CA ALA A 54 28.93 12.60 1.54
C ALA A 54 28.09 11.42 2.02
N MET A 55 28.70 10.57 2.85
CA MET A 55 28.12 9.33 3.34
C MET A 55 28.14 9.28 4.86
N PHE A 56 27.21 8.54 5.44
CA PHE A 56 27.27 8.10 6.83
C PHE A 56 27.00 6.59 6.92
N ILE A 57 27.32 6.01 8.08
CA ILE A 57 27.27 4.57 8.33
C ILE A 57 26.32 4.32 9.49
N GLU A 58 25.40 3.39 9.31
CA GLU A 58 24.52 2.89 10.37
C GLU A 58 24.66 1.39 10.55
N LYS A 59 24.32 0.90 11.73
CA LYS A 59 24.10 -0.54 11.92
C LYS A 59 22.96 -0.97 11.01
N PHE A 60 23.17 -2.04 10.24
CA PHE A 60 22.09 -2.61 9.44
C PHE A 60 21.22 -3.50 10.33
N ILE A 61 19.94 -3.17 10.41
CA ILE A 61 18.96 -4.00 11.11
C ILE A 61 18.42 -5.02 10.11
N GLU A 62 18.56 -6.30 10.44
CA GLU A 62 18.03 -7.37 9.59
C GLU A 62 16.55 -7.56 9.86
N ARG A 63 15.77 -7.74 8.79
CA ARG A 63 14.32 -8.00 8.82
C ARG A 63 13.55 -7.07 9.79
N PRO A 64 13.78 -5.75 9.75
CA PRO A 64 13.05 -4.86 10.64
C PRO A 64 11.58 -4.81 10.24
N ARG A 65 10.74 -4.53 11.23
CA ARG A 65 9.46 -3.86 10.99
C ARG A 65 9.70 -2.38 10.86
N HIS A 66 9.04 -1.75 9.89
CA HIS A 66 8.99 -0.30 9.78
C HIS A 66 7.77 0.19 10.54
N ILE A 67 7.99 0.74 11.74
CA ILE A 67 6.93 1.23 12.62
C ILE A 67 7.08 2.74 12.76
N GLU A 68 5.98 3.47 12.67
CA GLU A 68 6.01 4.92 12.76
C GLU A 68 4.93 5.45 13.69
N VAL A 69 5.22 6.52 14.43
CA VAL A 69 4.33 7.10 15.43
C VAL A 69 3.80 8.44 14.94
N GLN A 70 2.47 8.56 14.86
CA GLN A 70 1.82 9.82 14.56
C GLN A 70 1.89 10.75 15.76
N LEU A 71 2.32 11.99 15.53
CA LEU A 71 2.34 13.06 16.52
C LEU A 71 1.46 14.23 16.09
N LEU A 72 0.99 14.95 17.09
CA LEU A 72 0.40 16.28 16.94
C LEU A 72 0.92 17.16 18.08
N GLY A 73 1.51 18.31 17.74
CA GLY A 73 2.00 19.29 18.70
C GLY A 73 1.34 20.65 18.50
N ASP A 74 1.20 21.45 19.57
CA ASP A 74 0.68 22.83 19.50
C ASP A 74 1.72 23.89 19.90
N LYS A 75 1.35 25.16 19.73
CA LYS A 75 2.18 26.31 20.10
C LYS A 75 2.37 26.51 21.61
N ALA A 76 1.57 25.84 22.44
CA ALA A 76 1.67 25.89 23.89
C ALA A 76 2.63 24.83 24.46
N GLY A 77 3.25 24.02 23.58
CA GLY A 77 4.20 22.97 23.96
C GLY A 77 3.53 21.64 24.34
N ASN A 78 2.22 21.50 24.10
CA ASN A 78 1.56 20.21 24.24
C ASN A 78 1.90 19.33 23.04
N VAL A 79 2.16 18.05 23.29
CA VAL A 79 2.40 17.05 22.26
C VAL A 79 1.70 15.76 22.69
N VAL A 80 0.93 15.18 21.77
CA VAL A 80 0.30 13.85 21.93
C VAL A 80 0.73 12.92 20.79
N HIS A 81 0.69 11.62 21.04
CA HIS A 81 0.76 10.62 19.98
C HIS A 81 -0.62 10.05 19.66
N LEU A 82 -0.86 9.76 18.38
CA LEU A 82 -2.07 9.10 17.88
C LEU A 82 -1.77 7.65 17.51
N TYR A 83 -0.96 7.00 18.36
CA TYR A 83 -0.47 5.62 18.20
C TYR A 83 0.42 5.43 16.96
N GLU A 84 0.78 4.18 16.72
CA GLU A 84 1.68 3.77 15.66
C GLU A 84 0.97 3.16 14.45
N ARG A 85 1.68 3.18 13.32
CA ARG A 85 1.35 2.45 12.09
C ARG A 85 2.46 1.45 11.77
N ASP A 86 2.08 0.32 11.22
CA ASP A 86 3.00 -0.64 10.61
C ASP A 86 3.02 -0.44 9.10
N CYS A 87 4.18 0.00 8.60
CA CYS A 87 4.45 0.27 7.20
C CYS A 87 5.46 -0.73 6.63
N SER A 88 5.58 -1.92 7.20
CA SER A 88 6.56 -2.95 6.82
C SER A 88 6.28 -3.59 5.46
N VAL A 89 5.04 -3.55 4.96
CA VAL A 89 4.71 -4.09 3.63
C VAL A 89 5.25 -3.15 2.55
N GLN A 90 6.47 -3.42 2.10
CA GLN A 90 7.23 -2.57 1.19
C GLN A 90 7.74 -3.34 -0.01
N ARG A 91 7.86 -2.67 -1.16
CA ARG A 91 8.56 -3.17 -2.35
C ARG A 91 9.65 -2.18 -2.71
N ARG A 92 10.91 -2.64 -2.83
CA ARG A 92 12.07 -1.78 -3.14
C ARG A 92 12.11 -0.50 -2.26
N HIS A 93 11.86 -0.67 -0.95
CA HIS A 93 11.79 0.40 0.05
C HIS A 93 10.65 1.42 -0.11
N GLN A 94 9.63 1.12 -0.92
CA GLN A 94 8.41 1.93 -1.03
C GLN A 94 7.26 1.26 -0.27
N LYS A 95 6.57 2.03 0.59
CA LYS A 95 5.39 1.58 1.33
C LYS A 95 4.24 1.25 0.36
N VAL A 96 3.63 0.09 0.53
CA VAL A 96 2.56 -0.43 -0.35
C VAL A 96 1.23 -0.56 0.42
N VAL A 97 1.29 -1.14 1.61
CA VAL A 97 0.14 -1.36 2.50
C VAL A 97 0.54 -0.91 3.89
N GLU A 98 -0.31 -0.09 4.51
CA GLU A 98 -0.10 0.41 5.86
C GLU A 98 -1.24 -0.05 6.78
N ILE A 99 -0.90 -0.40 8.02
CA ILE A 99 -1.85 -0.94 9.01
C ILE A 99 -1.77 -0.09 10.29
N ALA A 100 -2.91 0.22 10.89
CA ALA A 100 -2.96 0.83 12.22
C ALA A 100 -3.99 0.12 13.11
N PRO A 101 -3.70 -0.11 14.41
CA PRO A 101 -2.36 -0.06 15.02
C PRO A 101 -1.46 -1.19 14.48
N ALA A 102 -0.17 -1.20 14.86
CA ALA A 102 0.75 -2.24 14.43
C ALA A 102 0.33 -3.62 15.02
N PRO A 103 0.04 -4.62 14.18
CA PRO A 103 -0.44 -5.91 14.67
C PRO A 103 0.67 -6.65 15.43
N ARG A 104 0.31 -7.37 16.51
CA ARG A 104 1.25 -8.14 17.35
C ARG A 104 2.46 -7.36 17.88
N LEU A 105 2.41 -6.03 17.93
CA LEU A 105 3.42 -5.24 18.61
C LEU A 105 3.18 -5.34 20.13
N PRO A 106 4.15 -5.83 20.94
CA PRO A 106 3.99 -5.90 22.38
C PRO A 106 3.69 -4.53 22.98
N VAL A 107 2.74 -4.46 23.92
CA VAL A 107 2.29 -3.19 24.52
C VAL A 107 3.45 -2.42 25.16
N GLU A 108 4.39 -3.11 25.80
CA GLU A 108 5.58 -2.47 26.38
C GLU A 108 6.48 -1.82 25.33
N VAL A 109 6.66 -2.47 24.17
CA VAL A 109 7.47 -1.94 23.07
C VAL A 109 6.76 -0.73 22.46
N ARG A 110 5.45 -0.83 22.23
CA ARG A 110 4.60 0.28 21.76
C ARG A 110 4.76 1.50 22.67
N ASN A 111 4.53 1.34 23.97
CA ASN A 111 4.58 2.44 24.93
C ASN A 111 5.96 3.10 24.96
N LYS A 112 7.05 2.30 25.01
CA LYS A 112 8.42 2.84 24.97
C LYS A 112 8.69 3.63 23.69
N MET A 113 8.19 3.16 22.55
CA MET A 113 8.36 3.80 21.25
C MET A 113 7.56 5.10 21.14
N THR A 114 6.29 5.10 21.54
CA THR A 114 5.45 6.30 21.53
C THR A 114 5.97 7.35 22.53
N ASP A 115 6.43 6.93 23.70
CA ASP A 115 7.08 7.81 24.68
C ASP A 115 8.38 8.40 24.13
N ALA A 116 9.19 7.62 23.40
CA ALA A 116 10.39 8.14 22.74
C ALA A 116 10.06 9.19 21.68
N ALA A 117 9.03 8.95 20.85
CA ALA A 117 8.57 9.90 19.84
C ALA A 117 8.07 11.22 20.46
N VAL A 118 7.23 11.14 21.51
CA VAL A 118 6.73 12.33 22.21
C VAL A 118 7.87 13.09 22.90
N ARG A 119 8.82 12.40 23.53
CA ARG A 119 10.00 13.05 24.14
C ARG A 119 10.83 13.80 23.10
N LEU A 120 11.07 13.18 21.94
CA LEU A 120 11.79 13.82 20.84
C LEU A 120 11.08 15.10 20.39
N ALA A 121 9.78 15.02 20.12
CA ALA A 121 8.99 16.16 19.66
C ALA A 121 8.91 17.29 20.69
N LYS A 122 8.73 16.96 21.99
CA LYS A 122 8.76 17.96 23.06
C LYS A 122 10.12 18.65 23.17
N HIS A 123 11.22 17.91 23.02
CA HIS A 123 12.56 18.48 23.12
C HIS A 123 12.84 19.55 22.07
N VAL A 124 12.30 19.38 20.86
CA VAL A 124 12.49 20.34 19.74
C VAL A 124 11.37 21.38 19.65
N GLY A 125 10.38 21.36 20.56
CA GLY A 125 9.21 22.23 20.48
C GLY A 125 8.39 22.00 19.20
N TYR A 126 8.19 20.74 18.82
CA TYR A 126 7.52 20.36 17.58
C TYR A 126 6.08 20.89 17.52
N GLU A 127 5.71 21.52 16.40
CA GLU A 127 4.39 22.06 16.13
C GLU A 127 3.73 21.34 14.95
N ASN A 128 2.40 21.25 14.97
CA ASN A 128 1.56 20.67 13.92
C ASN A 128 1.67 19.12 13.85
N ALA A 129 1.18 18.50 12.78
CA ALA A 129 1.26 17.06 12.60
C ALA A 129 2.65 16.64 12.13
N GLY A 130 3.11 15.49 12.59
CA GLY A 130 4.36 14.89 12.15
C GLY A 130 4.42 13.41 12.46
N THR A 131 5.41 12.73 11.89
CA THR A 131 5.61 11.31 12.14
C THR A 131 7.06 11.04 12.51
N VAL A 132 7.27 10.24 13.56
CA VAL A 132 8.59 9.70 13.91
C VAL A 132 8.66 8.26 13.43
N GLU A 133 9.61 7.94 12.56
CA GLU A 133 9.78 6.60 12.01
C GLU A 133 10.86 5.81 12.75
N PHE A 134 10.62 4.51 12.93
CA PHE A 134 11.50 3.56 13.61
C PHE A 134 11.65 2.27 12.79
N LEU A 135 12.83 1.65 12.91
CA LEU A 135 13.01 0.24 12.60
C LEU A 135 12.94 -0.56 13.90
N CYS A 136 12.04 -1.54 13.97
CA CYS A 136 11.87 -2.42 15.12
C CYS A 136 12.32 -3.85 14.76
N ASP A 137 13.20 -4.44 15.56
CA ASP A 137 13.61 -5.83 15.39
C ASP A 137 12.65 -6.82 16.07
N GLU A 138 12.85 -8.11 15.82
CA GLU A 138 12.02 -9.20 16.39
C GLU A 138 12.12 -9.32 17.91
N THR A 139 13.20 -8.82 18.51
CA THR A 139 13.41 -8.85 19.97
C THR A 139 12.76 -7.66 20.68
N GLY A 140 12.17 -6.74 19.92
CA GLY A 140 11.50 -5.55 20.44
C GLY A 140 12.42 -4.34 20.66
N ASN A 141 13.68 -4.38 20.18
CA ASN A 141 14.48 -3.17 20.12
C ASN A 141 14.00 -2.32 18.95
N PHE A 142 14.02 -1.01 19.12
CA PHE A 142 13.65 -0.07 18.07
C PHE A 142 14.68 1.04 17.94
N TYR A 143 14.84 1.50 16.70
CA TYR A 143 15.88 2.45 16.30
C TYR A 143 15.22 3.57 15.50
N PHE A 144 15.36 4.80 15.99
CA PHE A 144 14.93 5.99 15.27
C PHE A 144 15.62 6.06 13.90
N ILE A 145 14.87 6.44 12.86
CA ILE A 145 15.44 6.65 11.53
C ILE A 145 15.23 8.09 11.02
N GLU A 146 14.01 8.62 11.08
CA GLU A 146 13.70 9.95 10.57
C GLU A 146 12.45 10.55 11.21
N VAL A 147 12.29 11.86 11.03
CA VAL A 147 11.03 12.57 11.30
C VAL A 147 10.50 13.11 9.98
N ASN A 148 9.27 12.73 9.64
CA ASN A 148 8.53 13.38 8.56
C ASN A 148 7.77 14.57 9.17
N ALA A 149 8.32 15.77 8.98
CA ALA A 149 7.77 17.01 9.52
C ALA A 149 6.55 17.55 8.73
N ARG A 150 5.64 16.64 8.37
CA ARG A 150 4.45 16.89 7.54
C ARG A 150 3.45 15.75 7.70
N LEU A 151 2.22 15.95 7.22
CA LEU A 151 1.25 14.87 7.06
C LEU A 151 1.78 13.83 6.05
N GLN A 152 1.49 12.56 6.33
CA GLN A 152 1.83 11.43 5.45
C GLN A 152 0.60 10.89 4.72
N VAL A 153 0.83 10.11 3.67
CA VAL A 153 -0.24 9.56 2.81
C VAL A 153 -1.15 8.62 3.62
N GLU A 154 -0.56 7.87 4.54
CA GLU A 154 -1.11 6.88 5.46
C GLU A 154 -1.67 7.45 6.77
N HIS A 155 -1.84 8.77 6.90
CA HIS A 155 -2.50 9.36 8.07
C HIS A 155 -3.93 8.83 8.27
N THR A 156 -4.60 8.45 7.18
CA THR A 156 -5.98 7.98 7.14
C THR A 156 -6.24 6.78 8.04
N VAL A 157 -5.33 5.81 8.12
CA VAL A 157 -5.50 4.64 9.01
C VAL A 157 -5.44 5.05 10.49
N THR A 158 -4.71 6.11 10.82
CA THR A 158 -4.68 6.68 12.16
C THR A 158 -5.99 7.40 12.48
N GLU A 159 -6.55 8.16 11.53
CA GLU A 159 -7.86 8.80 11.69
C GLU A 159 -8.94 7.74 11.95
N GLU A 160 -9.00 6.67 11.15
CA GLU A 160 -10.02 5.61 11.29
C GLU A 160 -9.97 4.88 12.65
N ILE A 161 -8.80 4.73 13.27
CA ILE A 161 -8.72 4.08 14.58
C ILE A 161 -8.88 5.05 15.74
N THR A 162 -8.69 6.37 15.54
CA THR A 162 -8.75 7.35 16.64
C THR A 162 -9.99 8.26 16.59
N ASP A 163 -10.70 8.29 15.46
CA ASP A 163 -11.69 9.30 15.05
C ASP A 163 -11.21 10.75 15.25
N ILE A 164 -9.90 10.99 15.09
CA ILE A 164 -9.32 12.34 15.08
C ILE A 164 -9.01 12.71 13.63
N ASP A 165 -9.67 13.75 13.13
CA ASP A 165 -9.39 14.35 11.82
C ASP A 165 -8.07 15.14 11.91
N LEU A 166 -7.00 14.59 11.35
CA LEU A 166 -5.67 15.16 11.41
C LEU A 166 -5.58 16.42 10.56
N VAL A 167 -6.21 16.46 9.38
CA VAL A 167 -6.16 17.64 8.49
C VAL A 167 -6.83 18.84 9.16
N GLN A 168 -8.03 18.65 9.72
CA GLN A 168 -8.72 19.68 10.49
C GLN A 168 -7.89 20.08 11.71
N SER A 169 -7.31 19.12 12.43
CA SER A 169 -6.49 19.40 13.61
C SER A 169 -5.25 20.23 13.26
N GLN A 170 -4.59 19.96 12.13
CA GLN A 170 -3.47 20.77 11.64
C GLN A 170 -3.88 22.22 11.41
N ILE A 171 -5.06 22.46 10.85
CA ILE A 171 -5.60 23.81 10.61
C ILE A 171 -5.90 24.49 11.96
N ARG A 172 -6.60 23.83 12.87
CA ARG A 172 -6.94 24.38 14.20
C ARG A 172 -5.71 24.73 15.03
N VAL A 173 -4.70 23.88 15.02
CA VAL A 173 -3.42 24.15 15.69
C VAL A 173 -2.73 25.36 15.05
N ALA A 174 -2.74 25.47 13.72
CA ALA A 174 -2.18 26.63 13.03
C ALA A 174 -2.93 27.94 13.38
N GLU A 175 -4.25 27.87 13.59
CA GLU A 175 -5.10 28.95 14.10
C GLU A 175 -4.79 29.33 15.57
N GLY A 176 -3.96 28.55 16.26
CA GLY A 176 -3.51 28.81 17.63
C GLY A 176 -4.30 28.07 18.70
N MET A 177 -5.22 27.16 18.33
CA MET A 177 -5.88 26.30 19.32
C MET A 177 -4.89 25.33 19.94
N THR A 178 -5.03 25.12 21.25
CA THR A 178 -4.24 24.13 21.98
C THR A 178 -4.87 22.74 21.90
N LEU A 179 -4.06 21.69 22.04
CA LEU A 179 -4.54 20.31 22.03
C LEU A 179 -5.59 20.03 23.12
N PRO A 180 -5.45 20.54 24.36
CA PRO A 180 -6.50 20.39 25.36
C PRO A 180 -7.83 21.08 25.00
N GLU A 181 -7.79 22.25 24.34
CA GLU A 181 -9.01 22.93 23.84
C GLU A 181 -9.70 22.14 22.73
N LEU A 182 -8.91 21.43 21.91
CA LEU A 182 -9.42 20.48 20.92
C LEU A 182 -9.88 19.15 21.54
N GLY A 183 -9.73 18.97 22.86
CA GLY A 183 -10.08 17.75 23.57
C GLY A 183 -9.06 16.61 23.43
N TYR A 184 -7.88 16.89 22.87
CA TYR A 184 -6.82 15.92 22.63
C TYR A 184 -5.86 15.87 23.83
N THR A 185 -6.15 14.99 24.77
CA THR A 185 -5.25 14.62 25.86
C THR A 185 -4.89 13.14 25.74
N GLN A 186 -3.64 12.77 26.08
CA GLN A 186 -3.12 11.43 25.80
C GLN A 186 -3.95 10.30 26.41
N ASP A 187 -4.57 10.55 27.57
CA ASP A 187 -5.45 9.63 28.29
C ASP A 187 -6.80 9.38 27.60
N LYS A 188 -7.22 10.24 26.66
CA LYS A 188 -8.49 10.12 25.93
C LYS A 188 -8.35 9.53 24.53
N ILE A 189 -7.11 9.42 24.03
CA ILE A 189 -6.84 8.89 22.70
C ILE A 189 -6.66 7.38 22.84
N HIS A 190 -7.55 6.61 22.20
CA HIS A 190 -7.50 5.15 22.20
C HIS A 190 -7.80 4.62 20.79
N PRO A 191 -7.06 3.59 20.33
CA PRO A 191 -7.33 2.95 19.06
C PRO A 191 -8.61 2.10 19.16
N ARG A 192 -9.50 2.24 18.18
CA ARG A 192 -10.70 1.44 17.98
C ARG A 192 -10.51 0.54 16.77
N GLY A 193 -10.33 -0.76 17.01
CA GLY A 193 -10.20 -1.75 15.94
C GLY A 193 -8.89 -1.64 15.15
N PHE A 194 -8.96 -2.01 13.87
CA PHE A 194 -7.84 -2.02 12.93
C PHE A 194 -8.24 -1.38 11.60
N ALA A 195 -7.36 -0.53 11.07
CA ALA A 195 -7.46 0.05 9.76
C ALA A 195 -6.32 -0.42 8.85
N ILE A 196 -6.62 -0.61 7.57
CA ILE A 196 -5.65 -0.96 6.52
C ILE A 196 -5.83 0.02 5.37
N GLN A 197 -4.73 0.59 4.86
CA GLN A 197 -4.72 1.37 3.63
C GLN A 197 -4.08 0.57 2.50
N CYS A 198 -4.71 0.62 1.33
CA CYS A 198 -4.11 0.19 0.07
C CYS A 198 -4.16 1.32 -0.95
N ARG A 199 -3.06 1.53 -1.68
CA ARG A 199 -2.98 2.49 -2.78
C ARG A 199 -3.25 1.76 -4.08
N VAL A 200 -4.37 2.06 -4.73
CA VAL A 200 -4.63 1.56 -6.08
C VAL A 200 -3.93 2.47 -7.07
N THR A 201 -2.97 1.91 -7.82
CA THR A 201 -2.16 2.63 -8.80
C THR A 201 -2.40 2.09 -10.21
N THR A 202 -1.90 2.78 -11.24
CA THR A 202 -1.88 2.29 -12.62
C THR A 202 -0.72 1.36 -12.95
N GLU A 203 0.11 1.02 -11.97
CA GLU A 203 1.23 0.10 -12.17
C GLU A 203 0.73 -1.28 -12.57
N ASP A 204 1.33 -1.89 -13.61
CA ASP A 204 1.01 -3.24 -14.04
C ASP A 204 1.96 -4.25 -13.36
N PRO A 205 1.48 -5.04 -12.38
CA PRO A 205 2.34 -6.00 -11.68
C PRO A 205 2.90 -7.10 -12.59
N ALA A 206 2.25 -7.38 -13.72
CA ALA A 206 2.72 -8.36 -14.69
C ALA A 206 3.83 -7.81 -15.60
N ASN A 207 4.12 -6.51 -15.54
CA ASN A 207 5.12 -5.82 -16.34
C ASN A 207 6.04 -4.95 -15.45
N ASP A 208 6.64 -5.59 -14.44
CA ASP A 208 7.51 -4.99 -13.40
C ASP A 208 6.98 -3.68 -12.77
N PHE A 209 5.66 -3.55 -12.63
CA PHE A 209 4.99 -2.38 -12.05
C PHE A 209 5.16 -1.12 -12.89
N GLN A 210 5.35 -1.25 -14.21
CA GLN A 210 5.35 -0.09 -15.10
C GLN A 210 3.98 0.62 -15.06
N PRO A 211 3.92 1.94 -14.82
CA PRO A 211 2.68 2.70 -14.83
C PRO A 211 2.01 2.68 -16.20
N SER A 212 0.75 2.25 -16.24
CA SER A 212 -0.13 2.37 -17.40
C SER A 212 -0.68 3.78 -17.50
N THR A 213 -0.73 4.31 -18.72
CA THR A 213 -1.31 5.63 -19.03
C THR A 213 -2.47 5.48 -19.99
N GLY A 214 -3.28 6.54 -20.13
CA GLY A 214 -4.41 6.56 -21.05
C GLY A 214 -5.71 6.96 -20.37
N ARG A 215 -6.82 6.76 -21.08
CA ARG A 215 -8.15 7.15 -20.62
C ARG A 215 -8.74 6.09 -19.70
N LEU A 216 -9.28 6.49 -18.55
CA LEU A 216 -10.15 5.65 -17.75
C LEU A 216 -11.51 5.52 -18.43
N GLU A 217 -11.82 4.36 -18.98
CA GLU A 217 -13.11 4.10 -19.65
C GLU A 217 -14.23 3.85 -18.64
N VAL A 218 -13.90 3.10 -17.58
CA VAL A 218 -14.82 2.77 -16.49
C VAL A 218 -14.06 2.97 -15.20
N PHE A 219 -14.69 3.65 -14.25
CA PHE A 219 -14.24 3.78 -12.88
C PHE A 219 -15.44 3.65 -11.95
N ARG A 220 -15.59 2.49 -11.31
CA ARG A 220 -16.60 2.24 -10.27
C ARG A 220 -15.91 1.77 -9.01
N SER A 221 -16.19 2.46 -7.91
CA SER A 221 -15.67 2.22 -6.58
C SER A 221 -16.33 1.00 -5.91
N GLY A 222 -15.56 0.30 -5.08
CA GLY A 222 -16.06 -0.73 -4.16
C GLY A 222 -16.31 -0.13 -2.79
N GLU A 223 -17.53 0.37 -2.54
CA GLU A 223 -17.92 1.09 -1.31
C GLU A 223 -18.54 0.15 -0.27
N GLY A 224 -18.96 0.68 0.87
CA GLY A 224 -19.68 -0.06 1.92
C GLY A 224 -19.23 0.28 3.34
N MET A 225 -19.86 -0.34 4.33
CA MET A 225 -19.59 -0.08 5.75
C MET A 225 -18.14 -0.38 6.14
N GLY A 226 -17.46 0.62 6.72
CA GLY A 226 -16.05 0.55 7.10
C GLY A 226 -15.11 0.57 5.90
N ILE A 227 -15.51 1.21 4.81
CA ILE A 227 -14.64 1.56 3.68
C ILE A 227 -14.66 3.07 3.51
N ARG A 228 -13.49 3.68 3.57
CA ARG A 228 -13.22 5.07 3.21
C ARG A 228 -12.44 5.11 1.90
N LEU A 229 -12.77 6.08 1.06
CA LEU A 229 -12.13 6.31 -0.23
C LEU A 229 -11.62 7.75 -0.31
N ASP A 230 -10.32 7.89 -0.51
CA ASP A 230 -9.69 9.16 -0.82
C ASP A 230 -9.25 9.09 -2.29
N SER A 231 -10.11 9.55 -3.19
CA SER A 231 -9.85 9.53 -4.63
C SER A 231 -8.92 10.67 -5.02
N ALA A 232 -7.97 10.41 -5.92
CA ALA A 232 -7.13 11.45 -6.51
C ALA A 232 -7.91 12.13 -7.65
N SER A 233 -7.51 11.91 -8.90
CA SER A 233 -8.20 12.42 -10.11
C SER A 233 -8.76 11.29 -10.96
N ALA A 234 -9.21 10.20 -10.33
CA ALA A 234 -9.73 9.03 -11.02
C ALA A 234 -11.26 9.09 -11.11
N PHE A 235 -11.77 9.35 -12.32
CA PHE A 235 -13.19 9.29 -12.66
C PHE A 235 -13.37 8.77 -14.10
N ALA A 236 -14.57 8.33 -14.45
CA ALA A 236 -14.86 7.86 -15.81
C ALA A 236 -14.60 8.98 -16.84
N GLY A 237 -13.74 8.71 -17.82
CA GLY A 237 -13.30 9.66 -18.83
C GLY A 237 -11.99 10.38 -18.51
N ALA A 238 -11.47 10.31 -17.27
CA ALA A 238 -10.21 10.94 -16.88
C ALA A 238 -9.02 10.41 -17.70
N ILE A 239 -8.02 11.26 -17.94
CA ILE A 239 -6.81 10.91 -18.68
C ILE A 239 -5.66 10.81 -17.68
N ILE A 240 -5.10 9.60 -17.55
CA ILE A 240 -3.92 9.35 -16.74
C ILE A 240 -2.67 9.70 -17.54
N SER A 241 -1.97 10.72 -17.05
CA SER A 241 -0.74 11.25 -17.63
C SER A 241 0.50 10.46 -17.17
N PRO A 242 1.56 10.36 -18.01
CA PRO A 242 2.84 9.80 -17.59
C PRO A 242 3.68 10.72 -16.67
N TYR A 243 3.25 11.97 -16.44
CA TYR A 243 4.11 12.99 -15.79
C TYR A 243 4.04 13.04 -14.27
N TYR A 244 3.06 12.37 -13.65
CA TYR A 244 2.84 12.37 -12.21
C TYR A 244 2.90 10.95 -11.65
N ASP A 245 2.66 10.81 -10.35
CA ASP A 245 2.54 9.49 -9.73
C ASP A 245 1.34 8.72 -10.29
N SER A 246 1.39 7.39 -10.15
CA SER A 246 0.43 6.47 -10.73
C SER A 246 -0.83 6.27 -9.87
N LEU A 247 -1.02 7.08 -8.81
CA LEU A 247 -2.10 6.91 -7.85
C LEU A 247 -3.48 7.20 -8.47
N LEU A 248 -4.41 6.25 -8.31
CA LEU A 248 -5.81 6.44 -8.68
C LEU A 248 -6.66 6.79 -7.46
N VAL A 249 -6.57 5.97 -6.42
CA VAL A 249 -7.39 6.08 -5.20
C VAL A 249 -6.69 5.39 -4.04
N LYS A 250 -6.79 5.96 -2.85
CA LYS A 250 -6.48 5.27 -1.60
C LYS A 250 -7.76 4.65 -1.08
N ILE A 251 -7.71 3.35 -0.77
CA ILE A 251 -8.82 2.63 -0.15
C ILE A 251 -8.39 2.33 1.27
N ILE A 252 -9.25 2.67 2.23
CA ILE A 252 -9.02 2.41 3.63
C ILE A 252 -10.16 1.53 4.14
N SER A 253 -9.82 0.41 4.78
CA SER A 253 -10.79 -0.45 5.44
C SER A 253 -10.65 -0.34 6.95
N HIS A 254 -11.76 -0.40 7.67
CA HIS A 254 -11.81 -0.40 9.13
C HIS A 254 -12.73 -1.50 9.67
N ALA A 255 -12.27 -2.21 10.69
CA ALA A 255 -13.04 -3.23 11.40
C ALA A 255 -12.53 -3.46 12.83
N SER A 256 -13.21 -4.31 13.60
CA SER A 256 -12.82 -4.69 14.97
C SER A 256 -11.48 -5.40 15.08
N ASP A 257 -11.08 -6.13 14.04
CA ASP A 257 -9.87 -6.95 13.99
C ASP A 257 -9.24 -6.91 12.59
N LEU A 258 -7.96 -7.32 12.52
CA LEU A 258 -7.16 -7.26 11.29
C LEU A 258 -7.78 -8.10 10.16
N GLN A 259 -8.26 -9.30 10.47
CA GLN A 259 -8.79 -10.23 9.47
C GLN A 259 -10.11 -9.72 8.88
N SER A 260 -10.97 -9.15 9.71
CA SER A 260 -12.21 -8.49 9.28
C SER A 260 -11.92 -7.26 8.42
N SER A 261 -10.93 -6.44 8.79
CA SER A 261 -10.51 -5.27 7.99
C SER A 261 -9.96 -5.72 6.63
N ALA A 262 -9.06 -6.71 6.62
CA ALA A 262 -8.52 -7.30 5.40
C ALA A 262 -9.62 -7.91 4.51
N SER A 263 -10.62 -8.56 5.10
CA SER A 263 -11.77 -9.12 4.36
C SER A 263 -12.62 -8.03 3.70
N LYS A 264 -12.87 -6.92 4.40
CA LYS A 264 -13.56 -5.74 3.84
C LYS A 264 -12.76 -5.11 2.69
N MET A 265 -11.44 -4.94 2.86
CA MET A 265 -10.53 -4.44 1.82
C MET A 265 -10.54 -5.36 0.60
N ASN A 266 -10.43 -6.67 0.80
CA ASN A 266 -10.45 -7.66 -0.28
C ASN A 266 -11.76 -7.57 -1.08
N ARG A 267 -12.90 -7.52 -0.40
CA ARG A 267 -14.21 -7.31 -1.05
C ARG A 267 -14.25 -5.98 -1.81
N ALA A 268 -13.75 -4.88 -1.23
CA ALA A 268 -13.71 -3.57 -1.89
C ALA A 268 -12.93 -3.62 -3.20
N LEU A 269 -11.69 -4.12 -3.14
CA LEU A 269 -10.81 -4.29 -4.30
C LEU A 269 -11.42 -5.19 -5.37
N ARG A 270 -12.12 -6.27 -4.98
CA ARG A 270 -12.83 -7.15 -5.91
C ARG A 270 -14.07 -6.53 -6.53
N GLU A 271 -14.69 -5.55 -5.90
CA GLU A 271 -15.83 -4.82 -6.44
C GLU A 271 -15.42 -3.67 -7.36
N PHE A 272 -14.23 -3.08 -7.15
CA PHE A 272 -13.69 -2.05 -8.03
C PHE A 272 -13.71 -2.50 -9.50
N ARG A 273 -14.20 -1.63 -10.37
CA ARG A 273 -14.18 -1.83 -11.83
C ARG A 273 -13.44 -0.66 -12.45
N ILE A 274 -12.20 -0.92 -12.83
CA ILE A 274 -11.34 0.04 -13.52
C ILE A 274 -11.03 -0.52 -14.90
N ARG A 275 -11.28 0.27 -15.96
CA ARG A 275 -11.04 -0.09 -17.36
C ARG A 275 -10.32 1.05 -18.08
N GLY A 276 -9.63 0.71 -19.18
CA GLY A 276 -8.81 1.63 -19.96
C GLY A 276 -7.33 1.66 -19.56
N VAL A 277 -7.02 1.39 -18.29
CA VAL A 277 -5.63 1.25 -17.79
C VAL A 277 -5.46 -0.03 -16.97
N LYS A 278 -4.21 -0.47 -16.80
CA LYS A 278 -3.85 -1.53 -15.84
C LYS A 278 -3.85 -1.01 -14.42
N THR A 279 -3.93 -1.91 -13.45
CA THR A 279 -3.90 -1.55 -12.03
C THR A 279 -3.17 -2.59 -11.20
N ASN A 280 -2.65 -2.19 -10.05
CA ASN A 280 -1.99 -3.06 -9.08
C ASN A 280 -2.95 -3.91 -8.23
N ILE A 281 -4.28 -3.83 -8.44
CA ILE A 281 -5.30 -4.54 -7.65
C ILE A 281 -5.02 -6.06 -7.50
N PRO A 282 -4.66 -6.82 -8.56
CA PRO A 282 -4.39 -8.24 -8.42
C PRO A 282 -3.26 -8.56 -7.42
N PHE A 283 -2.25 -7.70 -7.36
CA PHE A 283 -1.15 -7.83 -6.41
C PHE A 283 -1.62 -7.53 -4.98
N LEU A 284 -2.39 -6.47 -4.78
CA LEU A 284 -2.95 -6.13 -3.46
C LEU A 284 -3.85 -7.26 -2.92
N LEU A 285 -4.65 -7.89 -3.77
CA LEU A 285 -5.48 -9.05 -3.39
C LEU A 285 -4.61 -10.22 -2.89
N ASN A 286 -3.51 -10.53 -3.60
CA ASN A 286 -2.59 -11.58 -3.19
C ASN A 286 -1.93 -11.27 -1.83
N VAL A 287 -1.60 -9.99 -1.56
CA VAL A 287 -1.05 -9.56 -0.27
C VAL A 287 -2.06 -9.79 0.86
N LEU A 288 -3.30 -9.36 0.67
CA LEU A 288 -4.37 -9.46 1.68
C LEU A 288 -4.82 -10.90 1.95
N GLU A 289 -4.59 -11.82 1.02
CA GLU A 289 -4.89 -13.26 1.16
C GLU A 289 -3.74 -14.06 1.77
N ASN A 290 -2.56 -13.43 1.89
CA ASN A 290 -1.39 -14.09 2.43
C ASN A 290 -1.52 -14.33 3.95
N GLN A 291 -1.21 -15.55 4.38
CA GLN A 291 -1.34 -15.94 5.79
C GLN A 291 -0.40 -15.15 6.71
N LYS A 292 0.84 -14.82 6.32
CA LYS A 292 1.73 -14.01 7.16
C LYS A 292 1.16 -12.61 7.40
N PHE A 293 0.57 -12.00 6.37
CA PHE A 293 -0.11 -10.71 6.48
C PHE A 293 -1.30 -10.79 7.43
N LEU A 294 -2.20 -11.77 7.25
CA LEU A 294 -3.37 -11.95 8.10
C LEU A 294 -3.03 -12.27 9.56
N HIS A 295 -1.85 -12.86 9.82
CA HIS A 295 -1.37 -13.12 11.17
C HIS A 295 -0.54 -11.96 11.74
N GLY A 296 -0.32 -10.87 11.00
CA GLY A 296 0.47 -9.71 11.46
C GLY A 296 1.94 -10.03 11.72
N VAL A 297 2.49 -11.04 11.04
CA VAL A 297 3.92 -11.39 11.10
C VAL A 297 4.58 -10.80 9.86
N LEU A 298 4.93 -9.52 9.97
CA LEU A 298 5.43 -8.70 8.87
C LEU A 298 6.84 -8.21 9.18
N ASP A 299 7.62 -8.02 8.13
CA ASP A 299 8.92 -7.35 8.11
C ASP A 299 9.10 -6.72 6.71
N THR A 300 10.14 -5.90 6.52
CA THR A 300 10.40 -5.23 5.24
C THR A 300 10.77 -6.18 4.09
N TYR A 301 11.01 -7.46 4.36
CA TYR A 301 11.31 -8.49 3.35
C TYR A 301 10.05 -9.26 2.91
N PHE A 302 8.89 -8.98 3.50
CA PHE A 302 7.66 -9.69 3.24
C PHE A 302 7.33 -9.82 1.74
N ILE A 303 7.39 -8.75 0.95
CA ILE A 303 7.06 -8.87 -0.49
C ILE A 303 8.14 -9.67 -1.24
N ASP A 304 9.42 -9.41 -0.96
CA ASP A 304 10.55 -10.00 -1.68
C ASP A 304 10.65 -11.52 -1.46
N GLU A 305 10.23 -12.02 -0.29
CA GLU A 305 10.28 -13.45 0.06
C GLU A 305 9.03 -14.25 -0.31
N HIS A 306 8.02 -13.61 -0.88
CA HIS A 306 6.76 -14.28 -1.25
C HIS A 306 6.52 -14.15 -2.77
N PRO A 307 7.29 -14.87 -3.61
CA PRO A 307 7.16 -14.81 -5.07
C PRO A 307 5.76 -15.21 -5.58
N GLN A 308 4.99 -15.97 -4.81
CA GLN A 308 3.59 -16.28 -5.09
C GLN A 308 2.69 -15.04 -5.17
N LEU A 309 3.08 -13.92 -4.55
CA LEU A 309 2.34 -12.65 -4.66
C LEU A 309 2.29 -12.12 -6.11
N PHE A 310 3.22 -12.55 -6.96
CA PHE A 310 3.32 -12.17 -8.36
C PHE A 310 2.66 -13.18 -9.32
N GLN A 311 1.96 -14.19 -8.78
CA GLN A 311 1.19 -15.13 -9.59
C GLN A 311 -0.22 -14.61 -9.77
N PHE A 312 -0.52 -14.07 -10.95
CA PHE A 312 -1.81 -13.44 -11.24
C PHE A 312 -2.71 -14.36 -12.05
N ARG A 313 -3.99 -14.45 -11.65
CA ARG A 313 -5.00 -15.13 -12.47
C ARG A 313 -5.43 -14.22 -13.61
N ILE A 314 -5.21 -14.66 -14.85
CA ILE A 314 -5.65 -13.92 -16.03
C ILE A 314 -7.19 -13.90 -16.06
N SER A 315 -7.77 -12.70 -16.01
CA SER A 315 -9.20 -12.55 -16.23
C SER A 315 -9.57 -12.92 -17.66
N GLN A 316 -10.53 -13.82 -17.83
CA GLN A 316 -10.99 -14.26 -19.15
C GLN A 316 -11.72 -13.16 -19.94
N ASN A 317 -12.16 -12.10 -19.25
CA ASN A 317 -12.87 -10.94 -19.80
C ASN A 317 -13.99 -11.29 -20.81
N ARG A 318 -14.75 -12.36 -20.51
CA ARG A 318 -15.69 -12.98 -21.46
C ARG A 318 -16.76 -12.01 -21.98
N ALA A 319 -17.34 -11.20 -21.10
CA ALA A 319 -18.36 -10.23 -21.47
C ALA A 319 -17.83 -9.18 -22.46
N GLN A 320 -16.63 -8.63 -22.24
CA GLN A 320 -16.04 -7.65 -23.15
C GLN A 320 -15.70 -8.28 -24.50
N LYS A 321 -15.17 -9.51 -24.52
CA LYS A 321 -14.91 -10.23 -25.77
C LYS A 321 -16.20 -10.45 -26.57
N LEU A 322 -17.29 -10.79 -25.88
CA LEU A 322 -18.61 -10.95 -26.50
C LEU A 322 -19.15 -9.62 -27.05
N LEU A 323 -19.09 -8.54 -26.28
CA LEU A 323 -19.51 -7.20 -26.73
C LEU A 323 -18.66 -6.70 -27.90
N GLY A 324 -17.35 -6.93 -27.87
CA GLY A 324 -16.44 -6.60 -28.96
C GLY A 324 -16.81 -7.36 -30.24
N TYR A 325 -17.08 -8.67 -30.13
CA TYR A 325 -17.56 -9.47 -31.26
C TYR A 325 -18.91 -8.97 -31.80
N LEU A 326 -19.89 -8.71 -30.93
CA LEU A 326 -21.19 -8.18 -31.34
C LEU A 326 -21.05 -6.82 -32.04
N GLY A 327 -20.23 -5.92 -31.51
CA GLY A 327 -19.94 -4.62 -32.13
C GLY A 327 -19.29 -4.76 -33.49
N GLU A 328 -18.29 -5.64 -33.62
CA GLU A 328 -17.60 -5.93 -34.88
C GLU A 328 -18.59 -6.44 -35.94
N VAL A 329 -19.43 -7.42 -35.59
CA VAL A 329 -20.42 -7.98 -36.52
C VAL A 329 -21.50 -6.96 -36.89
N LEU A 330 -21.91 -6.09 -35.96
CA LEU A 330 -22.90 -5.04 -36.23
C LEU A 330 -22.38 -3.95 -37.18
N VAL A 331 -21.10 -3.59 -37.07
CA VAL A 331 -20.50 -2.51 -37.87
C VAL A 331 -19.96 -3.02 -39.20
N ASN A 332 -19.19 -4.12 -39.17
CA ASN A 332 -18.46 -4.64 -40.33
C ASN A 332 -19.16 -5.83 -41.01
N GLY A 333 -20.24 -6.34 -40.42
CA GLY A 333 -20.93 -7.53 -40.89
C GLY A 333 -20.23 -8.84 -40.50
N PRO A 334 -20.87 -10.01 -40.73
CA PRO A 334 -20.24 -11.29 -40.50
C PRO A 334 -19.12 -11.53 -41.53
N GLN A 335 -18.00 -12.13 -41.09
CA GLN A 335 -16.93 -12.56 -42.01
C GLN A 335 -17.37 -13.68 -42.95
N THR A 336 -18.37 -14.47 -42.54
CA THR A 336 -18.96 -15.53 -43.36
C THR A 336 -20.07 -14.95 -44.22
N PRO A 337 -20.03 -15.14 -45.56
CA PRO A 337 -21.12 -14.72 -46.43
C PRO A 337 -22.43 -15.36 -45.99
N LEU A 338 -23.49 -14.56 -45.89
CA LEU A 338 -24.83 -15.10 -45.66
C LEU A 338 -25.26 -15.89 -46.90
N ALA A 339 -25.83 -17.08 -46.69
CA ALA A 339 -26.35 -17.92 -47.77
C ALA A 339 -27.56 -17.28 -48.49
N THR A 340 -28.19 -16.29 -47.87
CA THR A 340 -29.38 -15.59 -48.38
C THR A 340 -29.38 -14.13 -47.92
N PRO A 341 -29.94 -13.19 -48.71
CA PRO A 341 -30.19 -11.82 -48.27
C PRO A 341 -31.37 -11.68 -47.31
N LEU A 342 -32.14 -12.77 -47.07
CA LEU A 342 -33.28 -12.75 -46.16
C LEU A 342 -32.82 -12.52 -44.71
N LYS A 343 -33.48 -11.61 -44.01
CA LYS A 343 -33.30 -11.46 -42.57
C LYS A 343 -33.84 -12.70 -41.84
N PRO A 344 -33.18 -13.17 -40.78
CA PRO A 344 -33.74 -14.21 -39.92
C PRO A 344 -35.12 -13.83 -39.41
N ALA A 345 -36.03 -14.80 -39.33
CA ALA A 345 -37.33 -14.58 -38.71
C ALA A 345 -37.15 -14.34 -37.19
N GLU A 346 -37.90 -13.39 -36.63
CA GLU A 346 -37.97 -13.18 -35.18
C GLU A 346 -38.82 -14.28 -34.53
N ILE A 347 -38.21 -15.45 -34.36
CA ILE A 347 -38.82 -16.58 -33.67
C ILE A 347 -38.03 -16.89 -32.40
N SER A 348 -38.74 -17.08 -31.29
CA SER A 348 -38.17 -17.76 -30.14
C SER A 348 -38.32 -19.26 -30.37
N PRO A 349 -37.24 -20.01 -30.62
CA PRO A 349 -37.34 -21.43 -30.94
C PRO A 349 -38.00 -22.16 -29.77
N HIS A 350 -39.06 -22.91 -30.06
CA HIS A 350 -39.69 -23.75 -29.06
C HIS A 350 -38.74 -24.90 -28.70
N VAL A 351 -38.20 -24.86 -27.48
CA VAL A 351 -37.44 -25.98 -26.92
C VAL A 351 -38.45 -26.99 -26.36
N PRO A 352 -38.54 -28.21 -26.92
CA PRO A 352 -39.51 -29.21 -26.44
C PRO A 352 -39.28 -29.51 -24.97
N THR A 353 -40.37 -29.51 -24.19
CA THR A 353 -40.30 -29.95 -22.79
C THR A 353 -40.11 -31.45 -22.77
N VAL A 354 -38.92 -31.89 -22.36
CA VAL A 354 -38.64 -33.30 -22.08
C VAL A 354 -38.69 -33.53 -20.57
N PRO A 355 -39.22 -34.68 -20.10
CA PRO A 355 -39.12 -35.03 -18.70
C PRO A 355 -37.66 -34.99 -18.25
N LEU A 356 -37.38 -34.34 -17.12
CA LEU A 356 -36.10 -34.45 -16.42
C LEU A 356 -35.99 -35.87 -15.83
N VAL A 357 -35.74 -36.86 -16.69
CA VAL A 357 -35.32 -38.19 -16.25
C VAL A 357 -33.85 -38.14 -15.85
N THR A 358 -33.53 -38.75 -14.71
CA THR A 358 -32.16 -38.81 -14.14
C THR A 358 -31.16 -39.47 -15.08
N GLU A 359 -31.61 -40.36 -15.97
CA GLU A 359 -30.79 -40.94 -17.02
C GLU A 359 -31.53 -40.94 -18.37
N PRO A 360 -30.87 -40.52 -19.47
CA PRO A 360 -31.42 -40.68 -20.80
C PRO A 360 -31.54 -42.18 -21.15
N PRO A 361 -32.54 -42.59 -21.94
CA PRO A 361 -32.69 -43.98 -22.37
C PRO A 361 -31.44 -44.48 -23.11
N LYS A 362 -31.14 -45.79 -22.99
CA LYS A 362 -30.00 -46.44 -23.68
C LYS A 362 -30.14 -46.23 -25.19
N GLY A 363 -29.11 -45.63 -25.80
CA GLY A 363 -29.03 -45.40 -27.23
C GLY A 363 -27.92 -46.23 -27.88
N LEU A 364 -27.76 -46.03 -29.19
CA LEU A 364 -26.75 -46.72 -30.00
C LEU A 364 -25.30 -46.39 -29.61
N ARG A 365 -25.06 -45.30 -28.86
CA ARG A 365 -23.73 -44.97 -28.33
C ARG A 365 -23.29 -45.89 -27.19
N GLN A 366 -24.26 -46.52 -26.50
CA GLN A 366 -24.02 -47.43 -25.37
C GLN A 366 -23.93 -48.90 -25.78
N LEU A 367 -24.27 -49.22 -27.03
CA LEU A 367 -23.93 -50.48 -27.69
C LEU A 367 -22.53 -50.34 -28.28
#